data_AF-A7SCV6-F1
#
_entry.id   AF-A7SCV6-F1
#
_cell.length_a   1.000
_cell.length_b   1.000
_cell.length_c   1.000
_cell.angle_alpha   90.00
_cell.angle_beta   90.00
_cell.angle_gamma   90.00
#
_symmetry.space_group_name_H-M   'P 1'
#
loop_
_entity.id
_entity.type
_entity.pdbx_description
1 polymer ?
#
loop_
_entity_poly.entity_id
_entity_poly.type
_entity_poly.pdbx_seq_one_letter_code
_entity_poly.pdbx_strand_id
1 'polypeptide(L)'
;IGRFLPKCKPNGNYDEVQCHGSTGFCWCVDMDGVELLGSKIRGPPNCTALGANKTVCQSQLEAALGPDGIASPGRFVPLCTSEGKFADVQCHGSTGYCWCAHPDNGQEVTGTRQRGQPDCSDVALSKCQRHYRDNLIYPPIGRFLPTCKPDGNYEKMQCHGSTGFCWCVDADGAELVGSRLRGKPLCNSSGKYI
;
A
#
# COMPACT_ATOMS: atom_id res chain seq x y z
N ILE A 1 6.67 -42.77 3.19
CA ILE A 1 6.89 -41.51 2.44
C ILE A 1 6.15 -40.42 3.21
N GLY A 2 6.86 -39.37 3.65
CA GLY A 2 6.36 -38.39 4.62
C GLY A 2 5.45 -37.32 3.98
N ARG A 3 4.48 -36.82 4.74
CA ARG A 3 3.54 -35.75 4.34
C ARG A 3 4.28 -34.42 4.16
N PHE A 4 4.00 -33.70 3.08
CA PHE A 4 4.47 -32.33 2.90
C PHE A 4 3.85 -31.42 3.96
N LEU A 5 4.68 -30.64 4.64
CA LEU A 5 4.24 -29.61 5.59
C LEU A 5 4.66 -28.25 5.03
N PRO A 6 3.71 -27.39 4.60
CA PRO A 6 4.05 -26.08 4.10
C PRO A 6 4.61 -25.19 5.22
N LYS A 7 5.59 -24.36 4.87
CA LYS A 7 6.13 -23.32 5.74
C LYS A 7 5.36 -22.02 5.51
N CYS A 8 5.01 -21.34 6.60
CA CYS A 8 4.32 -20.04 6.57
C CYS A 8 5.14 -18.98 7.31
N LYS A 9 5.01 -17.73 6.86
CA LYS A 9 5.54 -16.53 7.51
C LYS A 9 4.63 -16.12 8.69
N PRO A 10 5.12 -15.31 9.65
CA PRO A 10 4.32 -14.85 10.80
C PRO A 10 3.07 -14.03 10.44
N ASN A 11 3.04 -13.44 9.24
CA ASN A 11 1.90 -12.69 8.72
C ASN A 11 0.79 -13.58 8.14
N GLY A 12 0.96 -14.90 8.14
CA GLY A 12 -0.02 -15.87 7.63
C GLY A 12 0.17 -16.28 6.17
N ASN A 13 1.04 -15.61 5.41
CA ASN A 13 1.34 -15.98 4.02
C ASN A 13 2.30 -17.17 3.95
N TYR A 14 2.36 -17.83 2.79
CA TYR A 14 3.35 -18.89 2.58
C TYR A 14 4.78 -18.33 2.58
N ASP A 15 5.71 -19.14 3.12
CA ASP A 15 7.14 -18.90 2.93
C ASP A 15 7.49 -19.04 1.45
N GLU A 16 8.35 -18.18 0.94
CA GLU A 16 8.72 -18.16 -0.48
C GLU A 16 9.42 -19.43 -0.92
N VAL A 17 10.12 -20.14 0.01
CA VAL A 17 10.79 -21.41 -0.26
C VAL A 17 10.07 -22.54 0.46
N GLN A 18 9.47 -23.44 -0.32
CA GLN A 18 8.85 -24.65 0.17
C GLN A 18 9.77 -25.85 -0.06
N CYS A 19 9.99 -26.68 0.96
CA CYS A 19 10.89 -27.82 0.89
C CYS A 19 10.21 -29.11 1.35
N HIS A 20 10.36 -30.18 0.57
CA HIS A 20 9.89 -31.51 0.91
C HIS A 20 11.01 -32.33 1.56
N GLY A 21 11.00 -32.41 2.90
CA GLY A 21 12.10 -32.98 3.67
C GLY A 21 12.45 -34.45 3.36
N SER A 22 11.52 -35.25 2.83
CA SER A 22 11.79 -36.65 2.49
C SER A 22 12.31 -36.89 1.07
N THR A 23 12.17 -35.91 0.17
CA THR A 23 12.66 -36.04 -1.22
C THR A 23 13.82 -35.08 -1.52
N GLY A 24 14.04 -34.09 -0.65
CA GLY A 24 15.09 -33.07 -0.79
C GLY A 24 14.80 -32.03 -1.88
N PHE A 25 13.61 -32.06 -2.48
CA PHE A 25 13.19 -31.04 -3.44
C PHE A 25 12.65 -29.81 -2.72
N CYS A 26 13.05 -28.63 -3.18
CA CYS A 26 12.43 -27.37 -2.81
C CYS A 26 11.99 -26.62 -4.06
N TRP A 27 10.99 -25.75 -3.92
CA TRP A 27 10.43 -24.93 -4.99
C TRP A 27 10.01 -23.58 -4.42
N CYS A 28 9.82 -22.61 -5.31
CA CYS A 28 9.31 -21.30 -4.95
C CYS A 28 7.79 -21.29 -5.02
N VAL A 29 7.15 -20.57 -4.10
CA VAL A 29 5.72 -20.30 -4.14
C VAL A 29 5.42 -18.82 -4.03
N ASP A 30 4.26 -18.40 -4.54
CA ASP A 30 3.73 -17.06 -4.33
C ASP A 30 3.11 -16.89 -2.93
N MET A 31 2.49 -15.72 -2.67
CA MET A 31 1.87 -15.42 -1.37
C MET A 31 0.71 -16.38 -1.00
N ASP A 32 0.05 -16.95 -2.01
CA ASP A 32 -1.07 -17.88 -1.88
C ASP A 32 -0.63 -19.36 -1.83
N GLY A 33 0.68 -19.61 -1.99
CA GLY A 33 1.28 -20.93 -1.92
C GLY A 33 1.30 -21.69 -3.25
N VAL A 34 1.06 -21.00 -4.37
CA VAL A 34 1.11 -21.59 -5.72
C VAL A 34 2.55 -21.71 -6.18
N GLU A 35 2.94 -22.90 -6.67
CA GLU A 35 4.29 -23.17 -7.17
C GLU A 35 4.62 -22.34 -8.42
N LEU A 36 5.75 -21.63 -8.38
CA LEU A 36 6.33 -20.97 -9.55
C LEU A 36 6.91 -22.04 -10.48
N LEU A 37 6.38 -22.15 -11.70
CA LEU A 37 6.84 -23.14 -12.67
C LEU A 37 8.34 -23.01 -12.95
N GLY A 38 9.04 -24.15 -12.97
CA GLY A 38 10.49 -24.20 -13.19
C GLY A 38 11.36 -23.92 -11.97
N SER A 39 10.76 -23.65 -10.80
CA SER A 39 11.51 -23.37 -9.56
C SER A 39 11.94 -24.61 -8.77
N LYS A 40 11.43 -25.79 -9.12
CA LYS A 40 11.66 -27.04 -8.37
C LYS A 40 13.06 -27.61 -8.60
N ILE A 41 13.90 -27.54 -7.58
CA ILE A 41 15.27 -28.03 -7.59
C ILE A 41 15.57 -28.89 -6.34
N ARG A 42 16.73 -29.55 -6.30
CA ARG A 42 17.23 -30.17 -5.06
C ARG A 42 17.92 -29.11 -4.20
N GLY A 43 17.47 -28.94 -2.96
CA GLY A 43 17.91 -27.86 -2.08
C GLY A 43 17.16 -26.53 -2.32
N PRO A 44 17.39 -25.50 -1.49
CA PRO A 44 16.62 -24.26 -1.52
C PRO A 44 16.89 -23.40 -2.78
N PRO A 45 15.88 -23.10 -3.62
CA PRO A 45 16.00 -22.21 -4.78
C PRO A 45 16.15 -20.73 -4.38
N ASN A 46 16.77 -19.95 -5.27
CA ASN A 46 16.76 -18.49 -5.16
C ASN A 46 15.45 -17.93 -5.73
N CYS A 47 14.46 -17.77 -4.86
CA CYS A 47 13.13 -17.33 -5.25
C CYS A 47 13.06 -15.84 -5.63
N THR A 48 14.02 -15.02 -5.21
CA THR A 48 14.11 -13.61 -5.65
C THR A 48 14.42 -13.49 -7.15
N ALA A 49 15.29 -14.35 -7.68
CA ALA A 49 15.61 -14.40 -9.11
C ALA A 49 14.43 -14.91 -9.96
N LEU A 50 13.52 -15.68 -9.36
CA LEU A 50 12.35 -16.26 -10.03
C LEU A 50 11.06 -15.44 -9.85
N GLY A 51 11.11 -14.32 -9.12
CA GLY A 51 9.97 -13.40 -8.97
C GLY A 51 9.11 -13.56 -7.73
N ALA A 52 9.50 -14.40 -6.76
CA ALA A 52 8.70 -14.64 -5.54
C ALA A 52 8.71 -13.48 -4.53
N ASN A 53 9.58 -12.49 -4.71
CA ASN A 53 9.70 -11.32 -3.81
C ASN A 53 9.55 -9.99 -4.56
N LYS A 54 8.85 -10.02 -5.71
CA LYS A 54 8.57 -8.82 -6.48
C LYS A 54 7.28 -8.18 -6.00
N THR A 55 7.33 -6.88 -5.75
CA THR A 55 6.13 -6.09 -5.48
C THR A 55 5.24 -6.03 -6.73
N VAL A 56 4.00 -5.57 -6.55
CA VAL A 56 3.06 -5.39 -7.66
C VAL A 56 3.67 -4.52 -8.78
N CYS A 57 4.35 -3.43 -8.44
CA CYS A 57 5.00 -2.56 -9.43
C CYS A 57 6.14 -3.27 -10.15
N GLN A 58 7.02 -3.97 -9.42
CA GLN A 58 8.18 -4.67 -10.00
C GLN A 58 7.74 -5.77 -10.98
N SER A 59 6.72 -6.54 -10.62
CA SER A 59 6.15 -7.55 -11.50
C SER A 59 5.54 -6.93 -12.76
N GLN A 60 4.82 -5.80 -12.64
CA GLN A 60 4.28 -5.09 -13.80
C GLN A 60 5.37 -4.47 -14.69
N LEU A 61 6.44 -3.95 -14.08
CA LEU A 61 7.60 -3.40 -14.78
C LEU A 61 8.26 -4.47 -15.65
N GLU A 62 8.57 -5.64 -15.09
CA GLU A 62 9.19 -6.73 -15.86
C GLU A 62 8.27 -7.26 -16.96
N ALA A 63 6.98 -7.41 -16.68
CA ALA A 63 6.00 -7.79 -17.69
C ALA A 63 5.91 -6.76 -18.83
N ALA A 64 6.19 -5.48 -18.55
CA ALA A 64 6.22 -4.42 -19.56
C ALA A 64 7.53 -4.40 -20.38
N LEU A 65 8.67 -4.69 -19.75
CA LEU A 65 9.99 -4.71 -20.39
C LEU A 65 10.26 -6.00 -21.18
N GLY A 66 9.65 -7.12 -20.79
CA GLY A 66 9.91 -8.42 -21.42
C GLY A 66 11.33 -8.94 -21.17
N PRO A 67 11.72 -10.04 -21.84
CA PRO A 67 12.98 -10.75 -21.58
C PRO A 67 14.22 -9.93 -21.96
N ASP A 68 14.12 -9.08 -22.98
CA ASP A 68 15.23 -8.25 -23.46
C ASP A 68 15.42 -6.96 -22.63
N GLY A 69 14.56 -6.72 -21.65
CA GLY A 69 14.57 -5.49 -20.86
C GLY A 69 14.12 -4.25 -21.62
N ILE A 70 13.48 -4.42 -22.79
CA ILE A 70 13.06 -3.34 -23.68
C ILE A 70 11.57 -3.46 -23.97
N ALA A 71 10.80 -2.48 -23.50
CA ALA A 71 9.38 -2.42 -23.80
C ALA A 71 9.12 -2.14 -25.28
N SER A 72 8.09 -2.79 -25.83
CA SER A 72 7.62 -2.52 -27.18
C SER A 72 7.25 -1.04 -27.37
N PRO A 73 7.47 -0.45 -28.56
CA PRO A 73 7.09 0.93 -28.83
C PRO A 73 5.63 1.19 -28.49
N GLY A 74 5.37 2.27 -27.73
CA GLY A 74 4.02 2.65 -27.32
C GLY A 74 3.49 1.94 -26.08
N ARG A 75 4.17 0.90 -25.57
CA ARG A 75 3.77 0.23 -24.32
C ARG A 75 4.04 1.11 -23.10
N PHE A 76 3.07 1.14 -22.19
CA PHE A 76 3.26 1.74 -20.87
C PHE A 76 4.23 0.91 -20.03
N VAL A 77 5.19 1.58 -19.41
CA VAL A 77 6.14 0.99 -18.47
C VAL A 77 5.98 1.72 -17.13
N PRO A 78 5.55 1.06 -16.05
CA PRO A 78 5.36 1.71 -14.76
C PRO A 78 6.71 2.10 -14.14
N LEU A 79 6.74 3.23 -13.45
CA LEU A 79 7.86 3.66 -12.63
C LEU A 79 7.69 3.14 -11.20
N CYS A 80 8.72 2.48 -10.70
CA CYS A 80 8.74 1.97 -9.32
C CYS A 80 9.77 2.72 -8.47
N THR A 81 9.49 2.86 -7.17
CA THR A 81 10.44 3.38 -6.19
C THR A 81 11.49 2.31 -5.84
N SER A 82 12.53 2.69 -5.08
CA SER A 82 13.53 1.75 -4.55
C SER A 82 12.93 0.70 -3.61
N GLU A 83 11.80 1.00 -2.99
CA GLU A 83 11.03 0.07 -2.14
C GLU A 83 10.10 -0.84 -2.95
N GLY A 84 10.04 -0.67 -4.28
CA GLY A 84 9.16 -1.43 -5.17
C GLY A 84 7.72 -0.95 -5.18
N LYS A 85 7.37 0.18 -4.55
CA LYS A 85 6.05 0.80 -4.71
C LYS A 85 5.92 1.51 -6.04
N PHE A 86 4.71 1.86 -6.46
CA PHE A 86 4.55 2.75 -7.61
C PHE A 86 5.07 4.14 -7.23
N ALA A 87 5.82 4.76 -8.14
CA ALA A 87 6.18 6.15 -8.00
C ALA A 87 4.93 7.03 -8.05
N ASP A 88 4.92 8.10 -7.23
CA ASP A 88 3.77 9.00 -7.09
C ASP A 88 3.38 9.65 -8.43
N VAL A 89 4.34 9.83 -9.33
CA VAL A 89 4.12 10.25 -10.72
C VAL A 89 4.38 9.07 -11.66
N GLN A 90 3.42 8.79 -12.52
CA GLN A 90 3.57 7.87 -13.65
C GLN A 90 3.51 8.64 -14.95
N CYS A 91 4.33 8.27 -15.93
CA CYS A 91 4.39 8.93 -17.23
C CYS A 91 4.35 7.91 -18.36
N HIS A 92 3.49 8.17 -19.36
CA HIS A 92 3.42 7.39 -20.58
C HIS A 92 4.33 8.00 -21.65
N GLY A 93 5.55 7.47 -21.78
CA GLY A 93 6.60 8.06 -22.61
C GLY A 93 6.21 8.34 -24.07
N SER A 94 5.38 7.49 -24.69
CA SER A 94 4.99 7.66 -26.10
C SER A 94 3.92 8.72 -26.34
N THR A 95 3.13 9.08 -25.31
CA THR A 95 2.05 10.08 -25.44
C THR A 95 2.43 11.40 -24.78
N GLY A 96 3.34 11.36 -23.81
CA GLY A 96 3.78 12.51 -23.02
C GLY A 96 2.81 12.91 -21.91
N TYR A 97 1.81 12.08 -21.61
CA TYR A 97 0.91 12.27 -20.48
C TYR A 97 1.51 11.66 -19.22
N CYS A 98 1.40 12.39 -18.11
CA CYS A 98 1.70 11.90 -16.77
C CYS A 98 0.50 12.09 -15.86
N TRP A 99 0.43 11.31 -14.79
CA TRP A 99 -0.62 11.37 -13.77
C TRP A 99 -0.06 10.98 -12.42
N CYS A 100 -0.80 11.33 -11.38
CA CYS A 100 -0.51 10.84 -10.04
C CYS A 100 -1.02 9.41 -9.87
N ALA A 101 -0.25 8.55 -9.23
CA ALA A 101 -0.63 7.16 -8.99
C ALA A 101 -0.56 6.79 -7.51
N HIS A 102 -1.48 5.94 -7.08
CA HIS A 102 -1.48 5.38 -5.74
C HIS A 102 -0.26 4.45 -5.54
N PRO A 103 0.53 4.61 -4.45
CA PRO A 103 1.78 3.88 -4.28
C PRO A 103 1.60 2.36 -4.13
N ASP A 104 0.44 1.91 -3.63
CA ASP A 104 0.20 0.49 -3.33
C ASP A 104 -0.29 -0.33 -4.54
N ASN A 105 -1.02 0.29 -5.48
CA ASN A 105 -1.67 -0.42 -6.60
C ASN A 105 -1.45 0.23 -7.98
N GLY A 106 -0.84 1.41 -8.04
CA GLY A 106 -0.54 2.12 -9.29
C GLY A 106 -1.75 2.75 -9.97
N GLN A 107 -2.91 2.76 -9.32
CA GLN A 107 -4.13 3.33 -9.88
C GLN A 107 -3.99 4.85 -10.04
N GLU A 108 -4.41 5.35 -11.20
CA GLU A 108 -4.44 6.79 -11.50
C GLU A 108 -5.38 7.53 -10.53
N VAL A 109 -4.89 8.61 -9.94
CA VAL A 109 -5.69 9.55 -9.16
C VAL A 109 -6.50 10.41 -10.13
N THR A 110 -7.82 10.33 -10.03
CA THR A 110 -8.75 11.00 -10.94
C THR A 110 -8.45 12.50 -11.07
N GLY A 111 -8.38 12.98 -12.33
CA GLY A 111 -8.20 14.40 -12.63
C GLY A 111 -6.75 14.89 -12.59
N THR A 112 -5.78 14.02 -12.33
CA THR A 112 -4.34 14.40 -12.27
C THR A 112 -3.60 14.19 -13.59
N ARG A 113 -4.23 13.56 -14.58
CA ARG A 113 -3.62 13.29 -15.89
C ARG A 113 -3.47 14.57 -16.71
N GLN A 114 -2.22 14.91 -17.04
CA GLN A 114 -1.85 16.09 -17.82
C GLN A 114 -0.62 15.83 -18.68
N ARG A 115 -0.29 16.73 -19.61
CA ARG A 115 1.02 16.72 -20.28
C ARG A 115 2.07 17.28 -19.32
N GLY A 116 3.22 16.62 -19.22
CA GLY A 116 4.27 16.98 -18.25
C GLY A 116 3.94 16.54 -16.82
N GLN A 117 4.81 16.87 -15.88
CA GLN A 117 4.77 16.33 -14.52
C GLN A 117 3.71 17.02 -13.64
N PRO A 118 2.70 16.28 -13.11
CA PRO A 118 1.75 16.82 -12.13
C PRO A 118 2.38 16.99 -10.74
N ASP A 119 1.80 17.88 -9.95
CA ASP A 119 2.11 17.98 -8.52
C ASP A 119 1.38 16.87 -7.75
N CYS A 120 2.12 15.85 -7.32
CA CYS A 120 1.60 14.70 -6.60
C CYS A 120 1.89 14.77 -5.09
N SER A 121 2.22 15.94 -4.56
CA SER A 121 2.46 16.15 -3.12
C SER A 121 1.30 15.67 -2.23
N ASP A 122 0.07 15.62 -2.79
CA ASP A 122 -1.16 15.20 -2.11
C ASP A 122 -1.44 13.68 -2.13
N VAL A 123 -0.65 12.93 -2.87
CA VAL A 123 -0.85 11.49 -3.16
C VAL A 123 -0.14 10.64 -2.10
N ALA A 124 1.01 11.12 -1.62
CA ALA A 124 1.72 10.55 -0.49
C ALA A 124 1.03 10.85 0.86
N LEU A 125 0.11 11.82 0.90
CA LEU A 125 -0.66 12.12 2.11
C LEU A 125 -1.70 11.04 2.36
N SER A 126 -1.68 10.49 3.57
CA SER A 126 -2.75 9.66 4.07
C SER A 126 -4.09 10.41 4.07
N LYS A 127 -5.18 9.67 4.23
CA LYS A 127 -6.53 10.25 4.37
C LYS A 127 -6.59 11.30 5.48
N CYS A 128 -5.94 11.06 6.62
CA CYS A 128 -5.88 12.01 7.73
C CYS A 128 -5.02 13.24 7.40
N GLN A 129 -3.84 13.04 6.82
CA GLN A 129 -2.93 14.14 6.51
C GLN A 129 -3.52 15.09 5.46
N ARG A 130 -4.20 14.53 4.44
CA ARG A 130 -4.95 15.32 3.46
C ARG A 130 -6.06 16.12 4.14
N HIS A 131 -6.85 15.46 5.00
CA HIS A 131 -7.91 16.11 5.76
C HIS A 131 -7.34 17.22 6.67
N TYR A 132 -6.20 17.02 7.31
CA TYR A 132 -5.53 18.05 8.11
C TYR A 132 -5.14 19.27 7.27
N ARG A 133 -4.46 19.06 6.14
CA ARG A 133 -4.01 20.13 5.24
C ARG A 133 -5.17 20.96 4.72
N ASP A 134 -6.24 20.30 4.26
CA ASP A 134 -7.41 20.97 3.70
C ASP A 134 -8.12 21.87 4.72
N ASN A 135 -8.10 21.49 6.00
CA ASN A 135 -8.61 22.33 7.09
C ASN A 135 -7.61 23.41 7.57
N LEU A 136 -6.33 23.30 7.20
CA LEU A 136 -5.27 24.26 7.57
C LEU A 136 -5.17 25.44 6.60
N ILE A 137 -5.31 25.21 5.28
CA ILE A 137 -5.05 26.22 4.22
C ILE A 137 -6.17 27.28 4.13
N TYR A 138 -7.41 26.94 4.50
CA TYR A 138 -8.52 27.90 4.60
C TYR A 138 -9.38 27.62 5.85
N PRO A 139 -8.98 28.09 7.04
CA PRO A 139 -9.78 27.90 8.23
C PRO A 139 -10.68 29.13 8.47
N PRO A 140 -11.97 29.09 8.12
CA PRO A 140 -12.94 29.88 8.86
C PRO A 140 -12.84 29.52 10.35
N ILE A 141 -13.05 30.52 11.21
CA ILE A 141 -12.92 30.40 12.66
C ILE A 141 -13.77 29.22 13.14
N GLY A 142 -13.14 28.26 13.83
CA GLY A 142 -13.82 27.14 14.44
C GLY A 142 -14.04 25.93 13.54
N ARG A 143 -13.25 25.75 12.47
CA ARG A 143 -13.17 24.49 11.72
C ARG A 143 -12.41 23.41 12.51
N PHE A 144 -12.80 22.15 12.32
CA PHE A 144 -12.16 20.99 12.95
C PHE A 144 -10.84 20.65 12.25
N LEU A 145 -9.75 20.50 13.01
CA LEU A 145 -8.50 19.93 12.51
C LEU A 145 -8.33 18.51 13.07
N PRO A 146 -8.22 17.47 12.22
CA PRO A 146 -8.01 16.11 12.70
C PRO A 146 -6.60 15.92 13.25
N THR A 147 -6.46 15.10 14.28
CA THR A 147 -5.17 14.63 14.78
C THR A 147 -4.77 13.36 14.06
N CYS A 148 -3.58 13.36 13.47
CA CYS A 148 -3.02 12.20 12.78
C CYS A 148 -1.88 11.57 13.60
N LYS A 149 -1.75 10.26 13.50
CA LYS A 149 -0.61 9.50 14.02
C LYS A 149 0.63 9.68 13.12
N PRO A 150 1.83 9.31 13.61
CA PRO A 150 3.05 9.32 12.80
C PRO A 150 2.99 8.42 11.55
N ASP A 151 2.20 7.35 11.59
CA ASP A 151 1.96 6.46 10.44
C ASP A 151 0.97 7.03 9.41
N GLY A 152 0.45 8.24 9.66
CA GLY A 152 -0.54 8.91 8.84
C GLY A 152 -1.99 8.50 9.12
N ASN A 153 -2.26 7.49 9.94
CA ASN A 153 -3.64 7.13 10.26
C ASN A 153 -4.30 8.16 11.20
N TYR A 154 -5.63 8.13 11.30
CA TYR A 154 -6.33 8.93 12.29
C TYR A 154 -5.97 8.49 13.72
N GLU A 155 -5.78 9.46 14.61
CA GLU A 155 -5.83 9.16 16.03
C GLU A 155 -7.23 8.69 16.44
N LYS A 156 -7.31 7.69 17.32
CA LYS A 156 -8.60 7.10 17.71
C LYS A 156 -9.51 8.10 18.41
N MET A 157 -8.92 9.06 19.11
CA MET A 157 -9.62 10.17 19.74
C MET A 157 -9.34 11.44 18.96
N GLN A 158 -10.41 12.12 18.57
CA GLN A 158 -10.38 13.39 17.87
C GLN A 158 -10.97 14.48 18.77
N CYS A 159 -10.39 15.67 18.76
CA CYS A 159 -10.82 16.78 19.61
C CYS A 159 -10.94 18.07 18.82
N HIS A 160 -12.06 18.75 18.96
CA HIS A 160 -12.33 20.03 18.32
C HIS A 160 -11.93 21.18 19.23
N GLY A 161 -10.78 21.80 18.96
CA GLY A 161 -10.18 22.83 19.83
C GLY A 161 -11.10 24.01 20.18
N SER A 162 -11.89 24.51 19.22
CA SER A 162 -12.79 25.66 19.47
C SER A 162 -14.08 25.34 20.23
N THR A 163 -14.56 24.10 20.21
CA THR A 163 -15.85 23.73 20.83
C THR A 163 -15.67 22.90 22.12
N GLY A 164 -14.48 22.33 22.33
CA GLY A 164 -14.17 21.49 23.47
C GLY A 164 -14.78 20.08 23.41
N PHE A 165 -15.43 19.71 22.30
CA PHE A 165 -15.93 18.36 22.08
C PHE A 165 -14.82 17.44 21.58
N CYS A 166 -14.77 16.22 22.11
CA CYS A 166 -13.98 15.13 21.54
C CYS A 166 -14.87 13.92 21.28
N TRP A 167 -14.46 13.06 20.36
CA TRP A 167 -15.16 11.85 19.95
C TRP A 167 -14.15 10.77 19.54
N CYS A 168 -14.62 9.54 19.41
CA CYS A 168 -13.81 8.45 18.87
C CYS A 168 -14.07 8.30 17.37
N VAL A 169 -13.06 7.89 16.62
CA VAL A 169 -13.16 7.62 15.17
C VAL A 169 -12.70 6.22 14.81
N ASP A 170 -13.20 5.71 13.68
CA ASP A 170 -12.70 4.50 13.04
C ASP A 170 -11.40 4.73 12.23
N ALA A 171 -10.91 3.70 11.54
CA ALA A 171 -9.69 3.78 10.71
C ALA A 171 -9.82 4.79 9.55
N ASP A 172 -11.05 5.05 9.11
CA ASP A 172 -11.39 5.96 8.03
C ASP A 172 -11.58 7.41 8.51
N GLY A 173 -11.54 7.65 9.83
CA GLY A 173 -11.76 8.94 10.47
C GLY A 173 -13.22 9.29 10.70
N ALA A 174 -14.16 8.35 10.53
CA ALA A 174 -15.57 8.59 10.77
C ALA A 174 -15.90 8.54 12.27
N GLU A 175 -16.74 9.47 12.74
CA GLU A 175 -17.17 9.55 14.13
C GLU A 175 -17.99 8.31 14.53
N LEU A 176 -17.61 7.69 15.65
CA LEU A 176 -18.36 6.61 16.26
C LEU A 176 -19.59 7.17 16.99
N VAL A 177 -20.77 6.69 16.63
CA VAL A 177 -22.05 7.15 17.17
C VAL A 177 -22.06 7.09 18.70
N GLY A 178 -22.45 8.20 19.34
CA GLY A 178 -22.56 8.31 20.80
C GLY A 178 -21.25 8.58 21.54
N SER A 179 -20.11 8.66 20.84
CA SER A 179 -18.80 8.89 21.48
C SER A 179 -18.48 10.37 21.77
N ARG A 180 -19.27 11.29 21.23
CA ARG A 180 -19.03 12.73 21.32
C ARG A 180 -19.43 13.31 22.66
N LEU A 181 -18.46 13.87 23.37
CA LEU A 181 -18.64 14.48 24.69
C LEU A 181 -17.71 15.67 24.88
N ARG A 182 -17.99 16.53 25.88
CA ARG A 182 -17.03 17.55 26.32
C ARG A 182 -15.99 16.88 27.21
N GLY A 183 -14.73 16.91 26.80
CA GLY A 183 -13.64 16.18 27.48
C GLY A 183 -13.14 14.98 26.68
N LYS A 184 -12.32 14.12 27.28
CA LYS A 184 -11.63 13.01 26.58
C LYS A 184 -12.42 11.70 26.68
N PRO A 185 -13.01 11.16 25.59
CA PRO A 185 -13.67 9.86 25.60
C PRO A 185 -12.65 8.70 25.69
N LEU A 186 -13.10 7.56 26.19
CA LEU A 186 -12.32 6.31 26.22
C LEU A 186 -12.49 5.56 24.89
N CYS A 187 -11.50 5.69 24.00
CA CYS A 187 -11.52 5.03 22.69
C CYS A 187 -10.76 3.70 22.74
N ASN A 188 -11.48 2.57 22.84
CA ASN A 188 -10.85 1.25 22.93
C ASN A 188 -10.33 0.74 21.57
N SER A 189 -9.48 -0.29 21.61
CA SER A 189 -8.78 -0.85 20.46
C SER A 189 -9.70 -1.27 19.30
N SER A 190 -10.95 -1.60 19.60
CA SER A 190 -11.95 -2.16 18.69
C SER A 190 -12.96 -1.14 18.12
N GLY A 191 -12.81 0.16 18.36
CA GLY A 191 -13.77 1.17 17.87
C GLY A 191 -15.16 1.05 18.50
N LYS A 192 -15.25 0.58 19.75
CA LYS A 192 -16.48 0.62 20.55
C LYS A 192 -16.33 1.56 21.73
N TYR A 193 -17.37 2.36 21.92
CA TYR A 193 -17.63 3.14 23.12
C TYR A 193 -18.23 2.19 24.19
N ILE A 194 -17.79 2.30 25.44
CA ILE A 194 -18.34 1.58 26.60
C ILE A 194 -19.03 2.60 27.51
#